data_AF-A0AB37TVW9-F1
#
_entry.id   AF-A0AB37TVW9-F1
#
_cell.length_a   1.000
_cell.length_b   1.000
_cell.length_c   1.000
_cell.angle_alpha   90.00
_cell.angle_beta   90.00
_cell.angle_gamma   90.00
#
_symmetry.space_group_name_H-M   'P 1'
#
loop_
_entity.id
_entity.type
_entity.pdbx_description
1 polymer ?
#
loop_
_entity_poly.entity_id
_entity_poly.type
_entity_poly.pdbx_seq_one_letter_code
_entity_poly.pdbx_strand_id
1 'polypeptide(L)'
;MNITRKLAVVATGVAMTGGLLATSAGAAQAAPAAPAAAKDCPSGWFCVWSGQNYTGRMQKVAGTNRDLTGFVVFQGFKSWYNHGASCDFKWYSAKNHGGSSGIVPRNYKKSDNAYHYIKSNTWVNCR
;
A
#
# COMPACT_ATOMS: atom_id res chain seq x y z
N MET A 1 -21.63 14.05 -19.64
CA MET A 1 -20.57 14.39 -20.62
C MET A 1 -19.60 13.22 -20.69
N ASN A 2 -19.74 12.35 -21.68
CA ASN A 2 -18.86 11.21 -21.90
C ASN A 2 -18.02 11.51 -23.14
N ILE A 3 -16.73 11.80 -22.94
CA ILE A 3 -15.81 12.12 -24.04
C ILE A 3 -14.99 10.87 -24.35
N THR A 4 -15.42 10.16 -25.39
CA THR A 4 -14.76 9.00 -25.98
C THR A 4 -13.48 9.44 -26.71
N ARG A 5 -12.31 9.06 -26.19
CA ARG A 5 -11.02 9.32 -26.86
C ARG A 5 -10.71 8.19 -27.86
N LYS A 6 -10.59 8.57 -29.12
CA LYS A 6 -10.20 7.73 -30.26
C LYS A 6 -8.75 7.25 -30.07
N LEU A 7 -8.52 5.94 -30.15
CA LEU A 7 -7.19 5.34 -30.21
C LEU A 7 -6.94 4.91 -31.65
N ALA A 8 -6.02 5.60 -32.34
CA ALA A 8 -5.39 5.13 -33.56
C ALA A 8 -4.00 4.62 -33.17
N VAL A 9 -3.72 3.34 -33.41
CA VAL A 9 -2.37 2.77 -33.33
C VAL A 9 -2.11 2.05 -34.65
N VAL A 10 -1.27 2.66 -35.47
CA VAL A 10 -0.60 2.02 -36.61
C VAL A 10 0.77 1.59 -36.11
N ALA A 11 1.06 0.29 -36.16
CA ALA A 11 2.41 -0.23 -35.95
C ALA A 11 2.65 -1.36 -36.96
N THR A 12 3.27 -0.99 -38.09
CA THR A 12 3.90 -1.89 -39.05
C THR A 12 5.38 -2.02 -38.69
N GLY A 13 5.91 -3.26 -38.65
CA GLY A 13 7.36 -3.45 -38.85
C GLY A 13 8.04 -4.60 -38.09
N VAL A 14 7.93 -5.80 -38.66
CA VAL A 14 8.99 -6.83 -38.90
C VAL A 14 9.81 -7.44 -37.74
N ALA A 15 9.76 -8.78 -37.75
CA ALA A 15 10.48 -9.79 -36.98
C ALA A 15 12.02 -9.68 -37.00
N MET A 16 12.68 -10.28 -35.99
CA MET A 16 13.76 -11.25 -36.22
C MET A 16 13.87 -12.24 -35.04
N THR A 17 14.03 -13.50 -35.43
CA THR A 17 14.24 -14.72 -34.65
C THR A 17 15.53 -14.68 -33.82
N GLY A 18 15.44 -15.12 -32.56
CA GLY A 18 16.61 -15.29 -31.69
C GLY A 18 16.31 -16.15 -30.45
N GLY A 19 16.52 -17.47 -30.59
CA GLY A 19 17.23 -18.29 -29.61
C GLY A 19 16.71 -18.47 -28.18
N LEU A 20 16.41 -19.74 -27.88
CA LEU A 20 16.88 -20.49 -26.70
C LEU A 20 16.21 -20.24 -25.33
N LEU A 21 15.39 -21.24 -24.97
CA LEU A 21 15.23 -21.81 -23.61
C LEU A 21 14.85 -20.84 -22.47
N ALA A 22 13.56 -20.49 -22.39
CA ALA A 22 12.98 -20.01 -21.14
C ALA A 22 12.44 -21.20 -20.34
N THR A 23 13.27 -21.69 -19.43
CA THR A 23 12.86 -22.51 -18.29
C THR A 23 11.71 -21.83 -17.56
N SER A 24 10.72 -22.62 -17.16
CA SER A 24 9.60 -22.23 -16.30
C SER A 24 10.09 -21.94 -14.89
N ALA A 25 10.79 -20.81 -14.71
CA ALA A 25 11.04 -20.24 -13.41
C ALA A 25 9.84 -19.36 -13.05
N GLY A 26 9.18 -19.71 -11.94
CA GLY A 26 7.94 -19.11 -11.48
C GLY A 26 7.93 -17.59 -11.57
N ALA A 27 6.76 -17.03 -11.87
CA ALA A 27 6.50 -15.61 -11.80
C ALA A 27 6.89 -15.08 -10.41
N ALA A 28 8.12 -14.63 -10.25
CA ALA A 28 8.50 -13.73 -9.19
C ALA A 28 7.74 -12.45 -9.51
N GLN A 29 6.60 -12.22 -8.84
CA GLN A 29 5.95 -10.92 -8.87
C GLN A 29 7.00 -9.91 -8.39
N ALA A 30 7.61 -9.19 -9.34
CA ALA A 30 8.46 -8.06 -9.04
C ALA A 30 7.60 -7.10 -8.23
N ALA A 31 7.83 -7.04 -6.92
CA ALA A 31 7.13 -6.11 -6.06
C ALA A 31 7.41 -4.71 -6.63
N PRO A 32 6.38 -3.92 -6.99
CA PRO A 32 6.60 -2.61 -7.58
C PRO A 32 7.56 -1.83 -6.68
N ALA A 33 8.61 -1.26 -7.29
CA ALA A 33 9.60 -0.46 -6.59
C ALA A 33 8.86 0.55 -5.71
N ALA A 34 9.12 0.52 -4.40
CA ALA A 34 8.52 1.51 -3.52
C ALA A 34 9.06 2.87 -3.98
N PRO A 35 8.21 3.88 -4.19
CA PRO A 35 8.67 5.25 -4.26
C PRO A 35 9.61 5.51 -3.08
N ALA A 36 10.70 6.24 -3.32
CA ALA A 36 11.77 6.40 -2.34
C ALA A 36 11.25 6.82 -0.95
N ALA A 37 10.16 7.58 -0.86
CA ALA A 37 9.56 8.02 0.41
C ALA A 37 8.95 6.88 1.26
N ALA A 38 8.62 5.72 0.68
CA ALA A 38 8.17 4.57 1.49
C ALA A 38 9.28 4.03 2.41
N LYS A 39 10.56 4.27 2.07
CA LYS A 39 11.71 3.92 2.93
C LYS A 39 11.73 4.71 4.24
N ASP A 40 11.01 5.83 4.29
CA ASP A 40 10.94 6.69 5.48
C ASP A 40 10.07 6.07 6.59
N CYS A 41 9.36 4.98 6.30
CA CYS A 41 8.69 4.18 7.32
C CYS A 41 9.71 3.27 8.02
N PRO A 42 9.99 3.46 9.33
CA PRO A 42 10.93 2.61 10.03
C PRO A 42 10.36 1.20 10.22
N SER A 43 11.24 0.19 10.31
CA SER A 43 10.83 -1.17 10.67
C SER A 43 10.15 -1.19 12.05
N GLY A 44 9.09 -1.98 12.19
CA GLY A 44 8.23 -2.03 13.38
C GLY A 44 6.99 -1.13 13.33
N TRP A 45 6.80 -0.35 12.25
CA TRP A 45 5.76 0.67 12.19
C TRP A 45 4.77 0.45 11.04
N PHE A 46 3.54 0.92 11.25
CA PHE A 46 2.59 1.17 10.18
C PHE A 46 2.56 2.66 9.88
N CYS A 47 2.83 3.04 8.63
CA CYS A 47 2.93 4.43 8.21
C CYS A 47 1.86 4.77 7.18
N VAL A 48 1.34 5.99 7.28
CA VAL A 48 0.33 6.56 6.38
C VAL A 48 0.77 7.94 5.92
N TRP A 49 0.41 8.29 4.69
CA TRP A 49 0.71 9.57 4.06
C TRP A 49 -0.56 10.23 3.53
N SER A 50 -0.67 11.55 3.71
CA SER A 50 -1.82 12.33 3.25
C SER A 50 -1.97 12.33 1.72
N GLY A 51 -0.86 12.21 0.99
CA GLY A 51 -0.81 12.19 -0.47
C GLY A 51 -0.69 10.79 -1.06
N GLN A 52 -0.78 10.72 -2.39
CA GLN A 52 -0.51 9.51 -3.16
C GLN A 52 1.00 9.27 -3.24
N ASN A 53 1.40 8.04 -3.59
CA ASN A 53 2.78 7.66 -3.82
C ASN A 53 3.72 8.05 -2.65
N TYR A 54 3.23 7.94 -1.41
CA TYR A 54 3.98 8.19 -0.17
C TYR A 54 4.48 9.64 -0.06
N THR A 55 3.69 10.59 -0.56
CA THR A 55 3.98 12.03 -0.51
C THR A 55 3.14 12.75 0.54
N GLY A 56 3.56 13.97 0.91
CA GLY A 56 2.86 14.78 1.89
C GLY A 56 3.20 14.41 3.34
N ARG A 57 2.33 14.81 4.27
CA ARG A 57 2.56 14.60 5.70
C ARG A 57 2.43 13.11 6.03
N MET A 58 3.45 12.56 6.69
CA MET A 58 3.48 11.20 7.18
C MET A 58 3.12 11.14 8.67
N GLN A 59 2.35 10.12 9.07
CA GLN A 59 2.21 9.71 10.45
C GLN A 59 2.38 8.20 10.55
N LYS A 60 2.81 7.73 11.73
CA LYS A 60 3.11 6.33 11.98
C LYS A 60 2.60 5.90 13.34
N VAL A 61 2.26 4.63 13.45
CA VAL A 61 1.86 3.99 14.70
C VAL A 61 2.56 2.65 14.87
N ALA A 62 2.81 2.30 16.12
CA ALA A 62 3.28 0.99 16.56
C ALA A 62 2.38 0.52 17.70
N GLY A 63 2.45 -0.77 18.03
CA GLY A 63 1.63 -1.36 19.08
C GLY A 63 0.12 -1.31 18.80
N THR A 64 -0.66 -1.73 19.79
CA THR A 64 -2.12 -1.73 19.73
C THR A 64 -2.64 -0.38 20.23
N ASN A 65 -3.46 0.29 19.41
CA ASN A 65 -4.02 1.60 19.76
C ASN A 65 -5.54 1.54 19.72
N ARG A 66 -6.19 1.93 20.82
CA ARG A 66 -7.65 1.98 20.94
C ARG A 66 -8.26 3.21 20.28
N ASP A 67 -7.47 4.26 20.07
CA ASP A 67 -7.91 5.50 19.45
C ASP A 67 -6.78 6.11 18.61
N LEU A 68 -7.03 6.23 17.30
CA LEU A 68 -6.15 6.89 16.34
C LEU A 68 -6.73 8.20 15.81
N THR A 69 -7.88 8.65 16.33
CA THR A 69 -8.59 9.84 15.82
C THR A 69 -7.84 11.15 16.07
N GLY A 70 -6.92 11.19 17.04
CA GLY A 70 -6.01 12.31 17.24
C GLY A 70 -4.92 12.44 16.16
N PHE A 71 -4.69 11.40 15.35
CA PHE A 71 -3.74 11.44 14.25
C PHE A 71 -4.45 11.89 12.97
N VAL A 72 -4.29 13.17 12.63
CA VAL A 72 -4.99 13.80 11.50
C VAL A 72 -4.84 13.06 10.16
N VAL A 73 -3.64 12.53 9.86
CA VAL A 73 -3.38 11.81 8.61
C VAL A 73 -4.07 10.45 8.61
N PHE A 74 -4.22 9.79 9.77
CA PHE A 74 -5.00 8.55 9.88
C PHE A 74 -6.49 8.74 9.62
N GLN A 75 -6.98 9.99 9.56
CA GLN A 75 -8.37 10.31 9.25
C GLN A 75 -8.58 10.66 7.77
N GLY A 76 -7.54 10.63 6.94
CA GLY A 76 -7.62 10.96 5.52
C GLY A 76 -6.30 10.75 4.78
N PHE A 77 -5.82 9.52 4.73
CA PHE A 77 -4.61 9.15 3.99
C PHE A 77 -4.93 8.55 2.62
N LYS A 78 -3.98 8.62 1.70
CA LYS A 78 -4.10 8.08 0.34
C LYS A 78 -3.06 7.00 0.01
N SER A 79 -2.01 6.90 0.83
CA SER A 79 -1.02 5.84 0.71
C SER A 79 -0.54 5.38 2.08
N TRP A 80 -0.16 4.11 2.17
CA TRP A 80 0.24 3.46 3.42
C TRP A 80 1.21 2.32 3.18
N TYR A 81 1.97 2.00 4.23
CA TYR A 81 2.93 0.92 4.24
C TYR A 81 2.94 0.24 5.61
N ASN A 82 2.72 -1.08 5.63
CA ASN A 82 2.99 -1.89 6.80
C ASN A 82 4.44 -2.36 6.78
N HIS A 83 5.31 -1.62 7.49
CA HIS A 83 6.69 -2.04 7.74
C HIS A 83 6.83 -2.67 9.13
N GLY A 84 5.83 -3.44 9.57
CA GLY A 84 5.86 -4.15 10.85
C GLY A 84 7.09 -5.05 10.99
N ALA A 85 7.54 -5.26 12.23
CA ALA A 85 8.74 -6.05 12.49
C ALA A 85 8.51 -7.53 12.14
N SER A 86 7.47 -8.14 12.70
CA SER A 86 7.12 -9.56 12.55
C SER A 86 5.64 -9.81 12.28
N CYS A 87 4.79 -8.78 12.31
CA CYS A 87 3.33 -8.93 12.36
C CYS A 87 2.62 -8.23 11.19
N ASP A 88 1.40 -8.70 10.90
CA ASP A 88 0.44 -8.01 10.05
C ASP A 88 -0.32 -6.94 10.84
N PHE A 89 -0.73 -5.87 10.15
CA PHE A 89 -1.47 -4.77 10.74
C PHE A 89 -2.97 -4.96 10.52
N LYS A 90 -3.75 -5.02 11.60
CA LYS A 90 -5.21 -5.09 11.51
C LYS A 90 -5.82 -3.74 11.86
N TRP A 91 -6.53 -3.15 10.90
CA TRP A 91 -7.20 -1.86 11.06
C TRP A 91 -8.66 -2.04 11.45
N TYR A 92 -9.21 -1.03 12.13
CA TYR A 92 -10.62 -0.96 12.50
C TYR A 92 -11.20 0.42 12.14
N SER A 93 -12.42 0.41 11.63
CA SER A 93 -13.16 1.63 11.24
C SER A 93 -13.76 2.40 12.43
N ALA A 94 -13.82 1.79 13.62
CA ALA A 94 -14.24 2.44 14.87
C ALA A 94 -13.13 2.45 15.93
N LYS A 95 -13.32 3.25 16.99
CA LYS A 95 -12.47 3.22 18.18
C LYS A 95 -12.63 1.88 18.91
N ASN A 96 -11.71 1.57 19.81
CA ASN A 96 -11.75 0.39 20.68
C ASN A 96 -11.86 -0.95 19.93
N HIS A 97 -11.27 -1.04 18.74
CA HIS A 97 -11.26 -2.24 17.89
C HIS A 97 -12.64 -2.69 17.40
N GLY A 98 -13.58 -1.75 17.25
CA GLY A 98 -14.93 -2.01 16.74
C GLY A 98 -15.12 -1.73 15.24
N GLY A 99 -16.32 -2.04 14.76
CA GLY A 99 -16.74 -1.81 13.37
C GLY A 99 -16.10 -2.77 12.37
N SER A 100 -16.13 -2.40 11.09
CA SER A 100 -15.44 -3.13 10.01
C SER A 100 -13.93 -3.15 10.23
N SER A 101 -13.29 -4.24 9.82
CA SER A 101 -11.85 -4.43 9.94
C SER A 101 -11.25 -5.10 8.70
N GLY A 102 -9.94 -5.01 8.57
CA GLY A 102 -9.18 -5.69 7.53
C GLY A 102 -7.72 -5.85 7.92
N ILE A 103 -7.01 -6.72 7.20
CA ILE A 103 -5.60 -7.03 7.45
C ILE A 103 -4.76 -6.42 6.32
N VAL A 104 -3.68 -5.75 6.72
CA VAL A 104 -2.62 -5.29 5.84
C VAL A 104 -1.37 -6.15 6.12
N PRO A 105 -1.00 -7.07 5.23
CA PRO A 105 0.13 -7.96 5.45
C PRO A 105 1.44 -7.21 5.69
N ARG A 106 2.38 -7.81 6.44
CA ARG A 106 3.72 -7.26 6.60
C ARG A 106 4.39 -7.06 5.23
N ASN A 107 5.11 -5.95 5.08
CA ASN A 107 5.74 -5.50 3.85
C ASN A 107 4.77 -5.12 2.72
N TYR A 108 3.46 -5.11 3.00
CA TYR A 108 2.47 -4.64 2.04
C TYR A 108 2.37 -3.11 2.05
N LYS A 109 2.36 -2.53 0.86
CA LYS A 109 2.24 -1.09 0.63
C LYS A 109 1.25 -0.84 -0.51
N LYS A 110 0.49 0.25 -0.40
CA LYS A 110 -0.47 0.64 -1.44
C LYS A 110 -0.61 2.15 -1.49
N SER A 111 -0.93 2.64 -2.68
CA SER A 111 -1.33 4.01 -2.94
C SER A 111 -2.52 3.98 -3.90
N ASP A 112 -3.54 4.77 -3.63
CA ASP A 112 -4.66 4.99 -4.55
C ASP A 112 -5.18 6.44 -4.44
N ASN A 113 -6.30 6.78 -5.08
CA ASN A 113 -6.86 8.13 -5.05
C ASN A 113 -7.99 8.30 -4.03
N ALA A 114 -8.39 7.23 -3.34
CA ALA A 114 -9.43 7.28 -2.32
C ALA A 114 -8.86 7.78 -1.00
N TYR A 115 -9.71 8.44 -0.21
CA TYR A 115 -9.37 8.75 1.18
C TYR A 115 -9.71 7.57 2.07
N HIS A 116 -8.73 7.15 2.85
CA HIS A 116 -8.87 6.07 3.81
C HIS A 116 -8.77 6.64 5.23
N TYR A 117 -9.41 5.95 6.16
CA TYR A 117 -9.36 6.28 7.58
C TYR A 117 -9.24 5.02 8.43
N ILE A 118 -8.54 5.14 9.56
CA ILE A 118 -8.41 4.09 10.57
C ILE A 118 -8.60 4.74 11.93
N LYS A 119 -9.48 4.17 12.76
CA LYS A 119 -9.81 4.72 14.08
C LYS A 119 -9.20 3.94 15.24
N SER A 120 -8.83 2.68 15.03
CA SER A 120 -8.03 1.90 15.98
C SER A 120 -7.32 0.75 15.26
N ASN A 121 -6.33 0.12 15.89
CA ASN A 121 -5.57 -0.97 15.28
C ASN A 121 -5.09 -2.02 16.30
N THR A 122 -4.84 -3.23 15.81
CA THR A 122 -4.10 -4.29 16.51
C THR A 122 -3.03 -4.85 15.57
N TRP A 123 -2.12 -5.68 16.11
CA TRP A 123 -1.16 -6.47 15.33
C TRP A 123 -1.53 -7.94 15.44
N VAL A 124 -1.46 -8.66 14.32
CA VAL A 124 -1.88 -10.07 14.22
C VAL A 124 -0.87 -10.87 13.38
N ASN A 125 -0.97 -12.19 13.38
CA ASN A 125 -0.12 -13.09 12.56
C ASN A 125 1.38 -12.83 12.72
N CYS A 126 1.83 -12.59 13.96
CA CYS A 126 3.23 -12.33 14.27
C CYS A 126 4.09 -13.59 14.07
N ARG A 127 5.25 -13.45 13.40
CA ARG A 127 6.17 -14.53 13.06
C ARG A 127 7.64 -14.12 13.13
#